data_AF-A0A8T6RN92-F1
#
_entry.id   AF-A0A8T6RN92-F1
#
_cell.length_a   1.000
_cell.length_b   1.000
_cell.length_c   1.000
_cell.angle_alpha   90.00
_cell.angle_beta   90.00
_cell.angle_gamma   90.00
#
_symmetry.space_group_name_H-M   'P 1'
#
loop_
_entity.id
_entity.type
_entity.pdbx_description
1 polymer ?
#
loop_
_entity_poly.entity_id
_entity_poly.type
_entity_poly.pdbx_seq_one_letter_code
_entity_poly.pdbx_strand_id
1 'polypeptide(L)'
;MPYSSLNSKIKIDMKKKVIFARLSEFFDEQEAKNLTSYLDLVGLETKIFKNIFILPEKWKSTHEGRKILKEFKRKTNNLIVAPSPIQRAFLKTEAVFDGESVEYICKTQDEALDKLNSLD
;
A
#
# COMPACT_ATOMS: atom_id res chain seq x y z
N MET A 1 -3.49 25.56 -0.16
CA MET A 1 -3.46 24.44 0.80
C MET A 1 -2.12 23.74 0.68
N PRO A 2 -1.31 23.58 1.74
CA PRO A 2 0.04 23.06 1.62
C PRO A 2 0.01 21.53 1.66
N TYR A 3 -0.22 20.88 0.51
CA TYR A 3 0.12 19.46 0.32
C TYR A 3 1.45 19.37 -0.42
N SER A 4 2.47 20.00 0.15
CA SER A 4 3.88 19.84 -0.19
C SER A 4 4.45 19.00 0.95
N SER A 5 4.61 17.68 0.85
CA SER A 5 5.47 17.00 -0.10
C SER A 5 5.20 15.50 0.06
N LEU A 6 4.19 14.97 -0.62
CA LEU A 6 4.03 13.52 -0.66
C LEU A 6 5.16 12.98 -1.53
N ASN A 7 6.09 12.21 -0.95
CA ASN A 7 7.20 11.64 -1.71
C ASN A 7 6.74 10.41 -2.51
N SER A 8 5.69 9.75 -2.04
CA SER A 8 5.02 8.68 -2.75
C SER A 8 4.32 9.18 -4.03
N LYS A 9 4.35 8.38 -5.09
CA LYS A 9 3.69 8.70 -6.37
C LYS A 9 2.35 8.00 -6.45
N ILE A 10 1.28 8.76 -6.64
CA ILE A 10 -0.08 8.21 -6.66
C ILE A 10 -0.69 8.33 -8.06
N LYS A 11 -1.35 7.26 -8.51
CA LYS A 11 -2.11 7.20 -9.75
C LYS A 11 -3.47 6.59 -9.47
N ILE A 12 -4.54 7.26 -9.88
CA ILE A 12 -5.92 6.78 -9.72
C ILE A 12 -6.39 6.23 -11.07
N ASP A 13 -6.86 4.98 -11.09
CA ASP A 13 -7.52 4.39 -12.26
C ASP A 13 -9.04 4.36 -12.03
N MET A 14 -9.74 5.31 -12.63
CA MET A 14 -11.20 5.45 -12.50
C MET A 14 -11.96 4.29 -13.17
N LYS A 15 -11.40 3.68 -14.22
CA LYS A 15 -12.05 2.57 -14.92
C LYS A 15 -12.01 1.31 -14.07
N LYS A 16 -10.85 1.05 -13.45
CA LYS A 16 -10.65 -0.11 -12.57
C LYS A 16 -11.13 0.14 -11.14
N LYS A 17 -11.43 1.39 -10.78
CA LYS A 17 -11.74 1.83 -9.41
C LYS A 17 -10.66 1.38 -8.42
N VAL A 18 -9.40 1.66 -8.76
CA VAL A 18 -8.24 1.32 -7.92
C VAL A 18 -7.27 2.50 -7.84
N ILE A 19 -6.71 2.72 -6.66
CA ILE A 19 -5.64 3.69 -6.41
C ILE A 19 -4.31 2.94 -6.35
N PHE A 20 -3.36 3.33 -7.18
CA PHE A 20 -1.99 2.83 -7.16
C PHE A 20 -1.11 3.83 -6.43
N ALA A 21 -0.55 3.43 -5.29
CA ALA A 21 0.36 4.24 -4.49
C ALA A 21 1.76 3.63 -4.51
N ARG A 22 2.68 4.21 -5.29
CA ARG A 22 4.10 3.83 -5.25
C ARG A 22 4.77 4.56 -4.09
N LEU A 23 5.19 3.80 -3.08
CA LEU A 23 5.79 4.35 -1.88
C LEU A 23 7.17 4.95 -2.18
N SER A 24 7.56 5.93 -1.38
CA SER A 24 8.91 6.49 -1.36
C SER A 24 9.95 5.45 -0.92
N GLU A 25 11.21 5.65 -1.33
CA GLU A 25 12.34 4.81 -0.87
C GLU A 25 12.53 4.91 0.63
N PHE A 26 12.35 6.10 1.21
CA PHE A 26 12.34 6.32 2.66
C PHE A 26 10.90 6.54 3.13
N PHE A 27 10.38 5.63 3.95
CA PHE A 27 8.99 5.62 4.41
C PHE A 27 8.94 5.65 5.94
N ASP A 28 8.81 6.87 6.47
CA ASP A 28 8.73 7.14 7.91
C ASP A 28 7.28 7.32 8.38
N GLU A 29 7.11 7.68 9.66
CA GLU A 29 5.80 7.90 10.26
C GLU A 29 5.04 9.06 9.59
N GLN A 30 5.75 10.14 9.25
CA GLN A 30 5.13 11.33 8.68
C GLN A 30 4.64 11.07 7.25
N GLU A 31 5.46 10.43 6.43
CA GLU A 31 5.07 10.01 5.08
C GLU A 31 3.88 9.04 5.14
N ALA A 32 3.88 8.10 6.10
CA ALA A 32 2.76 7.19 6.29
C ALA A 32 1.46 7.95 6.64
N LYS A 33 1.49 8.88 7.60
CA LYS A 33 0.32 9.72 7.96
C LYS A 33 -0.17 10.59 6.81
N ASN A 34 0.75 11.16 6.04
CA ASN A 34 0.44 11.98 4.87
C ASN A 34 -0.26 11.14 3.79
N LEU A 35 0.27 9.93 3.52
CA LEU A 35 -0.34 8.98 2.60
C LEU A 35 -1.74 8.57 3.05
N THR A 36 -1.93 8.28 4.34
CA THR A 36 -3.24 7.93 4.91
C THR A 36 -4.27 9.02 4.65
N SER A 37 -3.94 10.23 5.07
CA SER A 37 -4.84 11.38 4.93
C SER A 37 -5.21 11.62 3.47
N TYR A 38 -4.24 11.47 2.56
CA TYR A 38 -4.48 11.62 1.13
C TYR A 38 -5.42 10.54 0.58
N LEU A 39 -5.20 9.27 0.92
CA LEU A 39 -6.04 8.17 0.45
C LEU A 39 -7.46 8.26 0.97
N ASP A 40 -7.66 8.67 2.22
CA ASP A 40 -9.00 8.87 2.79
C ASP A 40 -9.73 10.02 2.08
N LEU A 41 -9.06 11.14 1.81
CA LEU A 41 -9.63 12.26 1.03
C LEU A 41 -10.02 11.82 -0.38
N VAL A 42 -9.11 11.16 -1.10
CA VAL A 42 -9.39 10.64 -2.45
C VAL A 42 -10.53 9.64 -2.42
N GLY A 43 -10.57 8.76 -1.42
CA GLY A 43 -11.63 7.77 -1.27
C GLY A 43 -13.00 8.43 -1.06
N LEU A 44 -13.08 9.50 -0.27
CA LEU A 44 -14.31 10.27 -0.09
C LEU A 44 -14.75 11.00 -1.36
N GLU A 45 -13.81 11.60 -2.09
CA GLU A 45 -14.11 12.34 -3.33
C GLU A 45 -14.49 11.44 -4.50
N THR A 46 -13.80 10.32 -4.66
CA THR A 46 -13.93 9.42 -5.83
C THR A 46 -14.81 8.20 -5.57
N LYS A 47 -15.14 7.92 -4.30
CA LYS A 47 -15.77 6.67 -3.84
C LYS A 47 -14.96 5.40 -4.18
N ILE A 48 -13.64 5.53 -4.31
CA ILE A 48 -12.71 4.43 -4.57
C ILE A 48 -11.94 4.10 -3.29
N PHE A 49 -12.05 2.86 -2.82
CA PHE A 49 -11.38 2.41 -1.58
C PHE A 49 -10.43 1.23 -1.79
N LYS A 50 -10.25 0.77 -3.04
CA LYS A 50 -9.29 -0.28 -3.40
C LYS A 50 -7.92 0.32 -3.64
N ASN A 51 -6.91 -0.13 -2.90
CA ASN A 51 -5.55 0.41 -2.98
C ASN A 51 -4.52 -0.68 -3.28
N ILE A 52 -3.58 -0.37 -4.17
CA ILE A 52 -2.38 -1.16 -4.43
C ILE A 52 -1.17 -0.33 -4.03
N PHE A 53 -0.46 -0.75 -2.99
CA PHE A 53 0.77 -0.14 -2.52
C PHE A 53 1.98 -0.81 -3.18
N ILE A 54 2.79 -0.06 -3.92
CA ILE A 54 3.94 -0.59 -4.64
C ILE A 54 5.21 -0.17 -3.91
N LEU A 55 5.96 -1.14 -3.39
CA LEU A 55 7.23 -0.88 -2.73
C LEU A 55 8.34 -0.63 -3.76
N PRO A 56 9.22 0.36 -3.53
CA PRO A 56 10.44 0.50 -4.32
C PRO A 56 11.42 -0.63 -4.01
N GLU A 57 12.34 -0.93 -4.93
CA GLU A 57 13.34 -1.99 -4.71
C GLU A 57 14.22 -1.73 -3.48
N LYS A 58 14.61 -0.48 -3.27
CA LYS A 58 15.35 0.00 -2.09
C LYS A 58 14.40 0.64 -1.10
N TRP A 59 13.53 -0.17 -0.51
CA TRP A 59 12.60 0.31 0.51
C TRP A 59 13.23 0.30 1.90
N LYS A 60 13.34 1.48 2.50
CA LYS A 60 13.77 1.71 3.88
C LYS A 60 12.59 2.32 4.63
N SER A 61 12.08 1.61 5.62
CA SER A 61 10.97 2.12 6.43
C SER A 61 11.32 2.11 7.91
N THR A 62 10.81 3.09 8.65
CA THR A 62 10.89 3.09 10.12
C THR A 62 9.89 2.10 10.71
N HIS A 63 10.04 1.73 11.98
CA HIS A 63 9.08 0.87 12.66
C HIS A 63 7.67 1.47 12.64
N GLU A 64 7.55 2.75 12.98
CA GLU A 64 6.27 3.47 12.99
C GLU A 64 5.64 3.60 11.59
N GLY A 65 6.44 3.89 10.56
CA GLY A 65 5.95 3.91 9.17
C GLY A 65 5.37 2.56 8.75
N ARG A 66 6.05 1.45 9.09
CA ARG A 66 5.52 0.10 8.85
C ARG A 66 4.25 -0.19 9.64
N LYS A 67 4.19 0.22 10.91
CA LYS A 67 3.02 0.00 11.76
C LYS A 67 1.77 0.67 11.19
N ILE A 68 1.88 1.91 10.73
CA ILE A 68 0.77 2.61 10.06
C ILE A 68 0.40 1.90 8.75
N LEU A 69 1.38 1.48 7.95
CA LEU A 69 1.12 0.71 6.73
C LEU A 69 0.42 -0.63 7.03
N LYS A 70 0.71 -1.27 8.16
CA LYS A 70 0.00 -2.50 8.58
C LYS A 70 -1.47 -2.26 8.87
N GLU A 71 -1.83 -1.12 9.44
CA GLU A 71 -3.24 -0.77 9.66
C GLU A 71 -4.01 -0.71 8.33
N PHE A 72 -3.36 -0.33 7.22
CA PHE A 72 -3.96 -0.44 5.88
C PHE A 72 -4.16 -1.90 5.45
N LYS A 73 -3.20 -2.79 5.71
CA LYS A 73 -3.30 -4.20 5.31
C LYS A 73 -4.54 -4.89 5.89
N ARG A 74 -5.00 -4.44 7.07
CA ARG A 74 -6.19 -4.97 7.74
C ARG A 74 -7.50 -4.61 7.04
N LYS A 75 -7.51 -3.58 6.19
CA LYS A 75 -8.67 -3.27 5.34
C LYS A 75 -8.63 -4.20 4.13
N THR A 76 -9.70 -4.96 3.90
CA THR A 76 -9.85 -6.00 2.86
C THR A 76 -9.57 -5.55 1.42
N ASN A 77 -9.52 -4.25 1.17
CA ASN A 77 -9.36 -3.66 -0.17
C ASN A 77 -7.93 -3.17 -0.45
N ASN A 78 -6.94 -3.58 0.35
CA ASN A 78 -5.57 -3.10 0.25
C ASN A 78 -4.59 -4.23 -0.01
N LEU A 79 -3.81 -4.11 -1.09
CA LEU A 79 -2.75 -5.06 -1.43
C LEU A 79 -1.38 -4.37 -1.51
N ILE A 80 -0.32 -5.14 -1.28
CA ILE A 80 1.05 -4.68 -1.37
C ILE A 80 1.78 -5.43 -2.48
N VAL A 81 2.40 -4.70 -3.39
CA VAL A 81 3.32 -5.22 -4.41
C VAL A 81 4.74 -5.02 -3.90
N ALA A 82 5.38 -6.13 -3.56
CA ALA A 82 6.79 -6.16 -3.16
C ALA A 82 7.60 -6.86 -4.27
N PRO A 83 8.29 -6.11 -5.15
CA PRO A 83 8.98 -6.68 -6.30
C PRO A 83 10.19 -7.54 -5.90
N SER A 84 10.86 -7.20 -4.78
CA SER A 84 12.00 -7.97 -4.29
C SER A 84 11.58 -9.23 -3.53
N PRO A 85 12.21 -10.40 -3.79
CA PRO A 85 11.97 -11.62 -3.02
C PRO A 85 12.22 -11.47 -1.52
N ILE A 86 13.27 -10.71 -1.16
CA ILE A 86 13.64 -10.49 0.25
C ILE A 86 12.57 -9.66 0.96
N GLN A 87 12.05 -8.62 0.29
CA GLN A 87 10.94 -7.82 0.82
C GLN A 87 9.69 -8.67 1.04
N ARG A 88 9.35 -9.53 0.07
CA ARG A 88 8.22 -10.47 0.21
C ARG A 88 8.42 -11.42 1.38
N ALA A 89 9.60 -12.02 1.51
CA ALA A 89 9.91 -12.92 2.61
C ALA A 89 9.75 -12.21 3.95
N PHE A 90 10.34 -11.01 4.09
CA PHE A 90 10.23 -10.19 5.30
C PHE A 90 8.76 -9.88 5.66
N LEU A 91 7.97 -9.36 4.70
CA LEU A 91 6.57 -9.01 4.94
C LEU A 91 5.69 -10.23 5.23
N LYS A 92 5.96 -11.37 4.58
CA LYS A 92 5.23 -12.61 4.83
C LYS A 92 5.53 -13.17 6.21
N THR A 93 6.81 -13.18 6.60
CA THR A 93 7.21 -13.58 7.95
C THR A 93 6.53 -12.70 8.99
N GLU A 94 6.55 -11.38 8.80
CA GLU A 94 5.87 -10.41 9.67
C GLU A 94 4.36 -10.68 9.76
N ALA A 95 3.69 -10.94 8.62
CA ALA A 95 2.27 -11.27 8.59
C ALA A 95 1.95 -12.56 9.38
N VAL A 96 2.76 -13.60 9.21
CA VAL A 96 2.60 -14.89 9.91
C VAL A 96 2.76 -14.72 11.41
N PHE A 97 3.75 -13.93 11.86
CA PHE A 97 3.93 -13.62 13.28
C PHE A 97 2.75 -12.85 13.87
N ASP A 98 2.14 -11.96 13.08
CA ASP A 98 0.97 -11.17 13.49
C ASP A 98 -0.36 -11.95 13.36
N GLY A 99 -0.34 -13.19 12.86
CA GLY A 99 -1.54 -14.00 12.61
C GLY A 99 -2.39 -13.52 11.43
N GLU A 100 -1.81 -12.77 10.50
CA GLU A 100 -2.48 -12.18 9.32
C GLU A 100 -2.29 -13.04 8.06
N SER A 101 -3.26 -12.98 7.14
CA SER A 101 -3.16 -13.67 5.83
C SER A 101 -1.99 -13.10 5.03
N VAL A 102 -1.23 -13.94 4.32
CA VAL A 102 -0.14 -13.47 3.43
C VAL A 102 -0.63 -13.12 2.02
N GLU A 103 -1.91 -13.33 1.71
CA GLU A 103 -2.46 -13.20 0.37
C GLU A 103 -2.43 -11.77 -0.17
N TYR A 104 -2.42 -10.79 0.74
CA TYR A 104 -2.32 -9.37 0.38
C TYR A 104 -0.95 -8.98 -0.21
N ILE A 105 0.06 -9.86 -0.10
CA ILE A 105 1.43 -9.63 -0.57
C ILE A 105 1.59 -10.24 -1.97
N CYS A 106 1.74 -9.37 -2.96
CA CYS A 106 1.85 -9.71 -4.37
C CYS A 106 3.27 -9.45 -4.89
N LYS A 107 3.67 -10.17 -5.95
CA LYS A 107 4.94 -9.97 -6.66
C LYS A 107 4.83 -8.86 -7.70
N THR A 108 3.71 -8.77 -8.39
CA THR A 108 3.49 -7.84 -9.51
C THR A 108 2.21 -7.02 -9.33
N GLN A 109 2.12 -5.91 -10.07
CA GLN A 109 0.90 -5.08 -10.10
C GLN A 109 -0.29 -5.83 -10.71
N ASP A 110 -0.05 -6.63 -11.75
CA ASP A 110 -1.10 -7.40 -12.41
C ASP A 110 -1.68 -8.46 -11.46
N GLU A 111 -0.83 -9.19 -10.75
CA GLU A 111 -1.26 -10.13 -9.70
C GLU A 111 -2.10 -9.44 -8.62
N ALA A 112 -1.69 -8.25 -8.17
CA ALA A 112 -2.45 -7.48 -7.19
C ALA A 112 -3.81 -7.06 -7.76
N LEU A 113 -3.84 -6.60 -9.01
CA LEU A 113 -5.09 -6.19 -9.64
C LEU A 113 -6.07 -7.36 -9.78
N ASP A 114 -5.58 -8.53 -10.21
CA ASP A 114 -6.40 -9.73 -10.35
C ASP A 114 -6.99 -10.15 -9.00
N LYS A 115 -6.18 -10.12 -7.93
CA LYS A 115 -6.64 -10.39 -6.57
C LYS A 115 -7.71 -9.39 -6.09
N LEU A 116 -7.53 -8.10 -6.34
CA LEU A 116 -8.53 -7.07 -5.98
C LEU A 116 -9.86 -7.23 -6.71
N ASN A 117 -9.85 -7.79 -7.92
CA ASN A 117 -11.06 -8.09 -8.67
C ASN A 117 -11.73 -9.39 -8.20
N SER A 118 -10.97 -10.32 -7.62
CA SER A 118 -11.51 -11.56 -7.03
C SER A 118 -12.09 -11.39 -5.62
N LEU A 119 -11.89 -10.22 -5.01
CA LEU A 119 -12.38 -9.86 -3.67
C LEU A 119 -13.77 -9.19 -3.68
N ASP A 120 -14.41 -9.09 -4.86
CA ASP A 120 -15.78 -8.58 -5.03
C ASP A 120 -16.85 -9.68 -4.81
#